data_AF-A0A7C5HF60-F1
#
_entry.id   AF-A0A7C5HF60-F1
#
_cell.length_a   1.000
_cell.length_b   1.000
_cell.length_c   1.000
_cell.angle_alpha   90.00
_cell.angle_beta   90.00
_cell.angle_gamma   90.00
#
_symmetry.space_group_name_H-M   'P 1'
#
loop_
_entity.id
_entity.type
_entity.pdbx_description
1 polymer ?
#
loop_
_entity_poly.entity_id
_entity_poly.type
_entity_poly.pdbx_seq_one_letter_code
_entity_poly.pdbx_strand_id
1 'polypeptide(L)' 'MAKAPRSTSKSTTADSPEAGKKRALVIVESPAKAKTINKYLGSNYIVKSSVGH' A
#
# COMPACT_ATOMS: atom_id res chain seq x y z
N MET A 1 -2.28 -18.88 -30.92
CA MET A 1 -2.41 -17.43 -30.64
C MET A 1 -2.48 -17.24 -29.12
N ALA A 2 -1.34 -17.19 -28.43
CA ALA A 2 -1.32 -17.17 -26.96
C ALA A 2 -1.51 -15.74 -26.44
N LYS A 3 -2.53 -15.51 -25.61
CA LYS A 3 -2.65 -14.29 -24.80
C LYS A 3 -2.27 -14.64 -23.36
N ALA A 4 -1.18 -14.05 -22.86
CA ALA A 4 -0.87 -14.01 -21.44
C ALA A 4 -1.19 -12.61 -20.90
N PRO A 5 -2.03 -12.45 -19.87
CA PRO A 5 -2.11 -11.19 -19.15
C PRO A 5 -0.95 -11.12 -18.14
N ARG A 6 0.17 -10.53 -18.55
CA ARG A 6 1.24 -10.13 -17.63
C ARG A 6 0.75 -8.91 -16.83
N SER A 7 -0.04 -9.13 -15.79
CA SER A 7 -0.33 -8.10 -14.80
C SER A 7 0.88 -7.99 -13.88
N THR A 8 1.74 -7.04 -14.21
CA THR A 8 2.80 -6.55 -13.34
C THR A 8 2.16 -6.04 -12.05
N SER A 9 2.27 -6.82 -10.97
CA SER A 9 2.07 -6.31 -9.61
C SER A 9 3.20 -5.33 -9.32
N LYS A 10 3.04 -4.09 -9.81
CA LYS A 10 3.94 -2.98 -9.54
C LYS A 10 3.39 -2.21 -8.35
N SER A 11 3.65 -2.75 -7.16
CA SER A 11 3.68 -1.97 -5.93
C SER A 11 5.00 -2.22 -5.22
N THR A 12 6.09 -1.98 -5.96
CA THR A 12 7.41 -1.71 -5.40
C THR A 12 7.56 -0.19 -5.28
N THR A 13 6.97 0.39 -4.25
CA THR A 13 7.70 1.43 -3.52
C THR A 13 8.47 0.66 -2.47
N ALA A 14 9.76 0.48 -2.72
CA ALA A 14 10.70 -0.10 -1.77
C ALA A 14 10.52 0.63 -0.44
N ASP A 15 9.86 -0.03 0.51
CA ASP A 15 9.92 0.36 1.91
C ASP A 15 11.28 -0.09 2.40
N SER A 16 12.31 0.67 2.03
CA SER A 16 13.61 0.53 2.65
C SER A 16 13.38 0.68 4.16
N PRO A 17 13.79 -0.29 4.99
CA PRO A 17 13.63 -0.20 6.42
C PRO A 17 14.55 0.91 6.92
N GLU A 18 14.07 2.15 6.88
CA GLU A 18 14.70 3.29 7.50
C GLU A 18 14.52 3.10 9.01
N ALA A 19 15.47 2.39 9.62
CA ALA A 19 15.44 1.91 11.01
C ALA A 19 15.35 3.01 12.09
N GLY A 20 15.11 4.27 11.71
CA GLY A 20 15.08 5.43 12.61
C GLY A 20 13.75 6.20 12.69
N LYS A 21 12.76 5.95 11.81
CA LYS A 21 11.51 6.75 11.80
C LYS A 21 10.28 5.98 12.27
N LYS A 22 9.66 6.49 13.33
CA LYS A 22 8.38 6.01 13.88
C LYS A 22 7.24 6.39 12.91
N ARG A 23 6.87 5.47 12.02
CA ARG A 23 5.72 5.65 11.13
C ARG A 23 4.45 5.16 11.83
N ALA A 24 3.37 5.94 11.73
CA ALA A 24 2.10 5.55 12.31
C ALA A 24 1.36 4.56 11.39
N LEU A 25 0.80 3.50 11.99
CA LEU A 25 0.00 2.49 11.29
C LEU A 25 -1.47 2.96 11.22
N VAL A 26 -2.02 2.98 10.01
CA VAL A 26 -3.42 3.32 9.75
C VAL A 26 -4.10 2.12 9.08
N ILE A 27 -5.10 1.55 9.76
CA ILE A 27 -5.89 0.44 9.26
C ILE A 27 -7.22 0.96 8.71
N VAL A 28 -7.63 0.49 7.53
CA VAL A 28 -8.89 0.88 6.87
C VAL A 28 -9.68 -0.33 6.39
N GLU A 29 -11.00 -0.22 6.22
CA GLU A 29 -11.86 -1.37 5.87
C GLU A 29 -11.63 -1.91 4.45
N SER A 30 -11.22 -1.08 3.49
CA SER A 30 -11.16 -1.45 2.07
C SER A 30 -9.84 -1.07 1.40
N PRO A 31 -9.36 -1.87 0.43
CA PRO A 31 -8.11 -1.59 -0.29
C PRO A 31 -8.21 -0.34 -1.18
N ALA A 32 -9.40 0.00 -1.66
CA ALA A 32 -9.63 1.22 -2.42
C ALA A 32 -9.39 2.46 -1.55
N LYS A 33 -9.88 2.47 -0.29
CA LYS A 33 -9.63 3.56 0.65
C LYS A 33 -8.15 3.67 1.02
N ALA A 34 -7.44 2.55 1.21
CA ALA A 34 -6.01 2.57 1.47
C ALA A 34 -5.23 3.30 0.36
N LYS A 35 -5.56 3.04 -0.91
CA LYS A 35 -4.94 3.72 -2.06
C LYS A 35 -5.22 5.22 -2.06
N THR A 36 -6.42 5.64 -1.69
CA THR A 36 -6.81 7.05 -1.63
C THR A 36 -6.11 7.76 -0.47
N ILE A 37 -6.16 7.21 0.74
CA ILE A 37 -5.54 7.82 1.93
C ILE A 37 -4.01 7.89 1.80
N ASN A 38 -3.37 6.89 1.19
CA ASN A 38 -1.93 6.91 0.96
C ASN A 38 -1.46 8.10 0.10
N LYS A 39 -2.32 8.64 -0.79
CA LYS A 39 -2.02 9.85 -1.58
C LYS A 39 -1.97 11.12 -0.72
N TYR A 40 -2.73 11.16 0.38
CA TYR A 40 -2.83 12.33 1.26
C TYR A 40 -1.80 12.29 2.39
N LEU A 41 -1.56 11.13 3.00
CA LEU A 41 -0.67 10.99 4.15
C LEU A 41 0.82 10.86 3.77
N GLY A 42 1.11 10.30 2.59
CA GLY A 42 2.46 10.07 2.11
C GLY A 42 3.25 9.03 2.94
N SER A 43 4.57 9.02 2.76
CA SER A 43 5.47 7.96 3.25
C SER A 43 5.70 7.93 4.77
N ASN A 44 5.14 8.88 5.53
CA ASN A 44 5.26 8.91 6.99
C ASN A 44 4.28 7.95 7.69
N TYR A 45 3.33 7.40 6.93
CA TYR A 45 2.30 6.51 7.44
C TYR A 45 2.33 5.17 6.72
N ILE A 46 2.05 4.10 7.45
CA ILE A 46 1.84 2.77 6.88
C ILE A 46 0.34 2.54 6.82
N VAL A 47 -0.23 2.55 5.61
CA VAL A 47 -1.67 2.36 5.40
C VAL A 47 -1.93 0.93 4.93
N LYS A 48 -2.74 0.17 5.67
CA LYS A 48 -3.11 -1.21 5.35
C LYS A 48 -4.63 -1.39 5.40
N SER A 49 -5.16 -2.27 4.56
CA SER A 49 -6.59 -2.60 4.56
C SER A 49 -6.86 -3.89 5.34
N SER A 50 -7.90 -3.89 6.18
CA SER A 50 -8.40 -5.07 6.88
C SER A 50 -9.17 -6.04 5.98
N VAL A 51 -9.45 -5.65 4.72
CA VAL A 51 -10.16 -6.45 3.70
C VAL A 51 -11.59 -6.89 4.07
N GLY A 52 -12.17 -6.34 5.13
CA GLY A 52 -13.46 -6.78 5.67
C GLY A 52 -13.34 -8.01 6.58
N HIS A 53 -14.48 -8.59 6.97
CA HIS A 53 -14.56 -9.96 7.51
C HIS A 53 -14.88 -10.92 6.36
#